data_AF-A0A3M1J6P5-F1
#
_entry.id   AF-A0A3M1J6P5-F1
#
_cell.length_a   1.000
_cell.length_b   1.000
_cell.length_c   1.000
_cell.angle_alpha   90.00
_cell.angle_beta   90.00
_cell.angle_gamma   90.00
#
_symmetry.space_group_name_H-M   'P 1'
#
loop_
_entity.id
_entity.type
_entity.pdbx_description
1 polymer ?
#
loop_
_entity_poly.entity_id
_entity_poly.type
_entity_poly.pdbx_seq_one_letter_code
_entity_poly.pdbx_strand_id
1 'polypeptide(L)'
;MRRRNWILILALVATSTVLYAQPARLAQQYFQSGEYEKAAELYEDLYQKNGNNDFYFDRYFDCLLAMEDYELAERVIQKQIRRNDGNMRLYVAYGRLLERLGQYDKAEEQYATS
;
A
#
# COMPACT_ATOMS: atom_id res chain seq x y z
N MET A 1 34.67 42.13 3.61
CA MET A 1 33.74 41.43 2.69
C MET A 1 33.27 40.13 3.34
N ARG A 2 32.22 40.19 4.16
CA ARG A 2 31.54 39.06 4.81
C ARG A 2 30.07 39.23 4.46
N ARG A 3 29.39 38.19 3.95
CA ARG A 3 27.91 38.04 3.72
C ARG A 3 27.51 37.38 2.37
N ARG A 4 28.42 36.78 1.58
CA ARG A 4 28.06 36.22 0.26
C ARG A 4 27.99 34.69 0.14
N ASN A 5 28.21 33.94 1.22
CA ASN A 5 28.17 32.46 1.19
C ASN A 5 26.99 31.83 1.95
N TRP A 6 26.11 32.61 2.57
CA TRP A 6 24.99 32.06 3.34
C TRP A 6 23.79 31.68 2.45
N ILE A 7 23.70 32.24 1.23
CA ILE A 7 22.63 31.94 0.27
C ILE A 7 22.81 30.53 -0.34
N LEU A 8 24.05 30.04 -0.47
CA LEU A 8 24.33 28.71 -1.04
C LEU A 8 24.02 27.57 -0.06
N ILE A 9 24.13 27.80 1.25
CA ILE A 9 23.81 26.79 2.28
C ILE A 9 22.30 26.62 2.43
N LEU A 10 21.52 27.68 2.20
CA LEU A 10 20.06 27.64 2.29
C LEU A 10 19.40 26.92 1.10
N ALA A 11 20.06 26.87 -0.07
CA ALA A 11 19.58 26.15 -1.25
C ALA A 11 19.81 24.63 -1.18
N LEU A 12 20.78 24.16 -0.40
CA LEU A 12 21.14 22.73 -0.30
C LEU A 12 20.20 21.93 0.63
N VAL A 13 19.50 22.61 1.53
CA VAL A 13 18.60 21.95 2.52
C VAL A 13 17.20 21.70 1.93
N ALA A 14 16.83 22.36 0.83
CA ALA A 14 15.50 22.27 0.23
C ALA A 14 15.28 20.99 -0.62
N THR A 15 16.33 20.25 -0.97
CA THR A 15 16.18 19.03 -1.80
C THR A 15 15.89 17.77 -0.98
N SER A 16 16.15 17.79 0.33
CA SER A 16 16.05 16.61 1.19
C SER A 16 14.60 16.19 1.50
N THR A 17 13.65 17.13 1.41
CA THR A 17 12.24 16.86 1.73
C THR A 17 11.49 16.22 0.56
N VAL A 18 12.08 16.17 -0.64
CA VAL A 18 11.46 15.57 -1.83
C VAL A 18 11.51 14.03 -1.81
N LEU A 19 12.36 13.44 -0.97
CA LEU A 19 12.62 11.98 -0.95
C LEU A 19 11.39 11.13 -0.57
N TYR A 20 10.43 11.67 0.17
CA TYR A 20 9.27 10.90 0.63
C TYR A 20 8.15 10.77 -0.42
N ALA A 21 8.01 11.75 -1.33
CA ALA A 21 6.96 11.74 -2.35
C ALA A 21 7.34 10.96 -3.61
N GLN A 22 8.63 10.68 -3.83
CA GLN A 22 9.11 9.99 -5.03
C GLN A 22 8.65 8.53 -5.12
N PRO A 23 8.79 7.70 -4.05
CA PRO A 23 8.43 6.28 -4.15
C PRO A 23 6.93 6.08 -4.34
N ALA A 24 6.08 6.87 -3.66
CA ALA A 24 4.63 6.76 -3.78
C ALA A 24 4.13 7.15 -5.17
N ARG A 25 4.72 8.19 -5.79
CA ARG A 25 4.37 8.58 -7.17
C ARG A 25 4.83 7.53 -8.18
N LEU A 26 6.01 6.95 -7.98
CA LEU A 26 6.52 5.88 -8.84
C LEU A 26 5.68 4.61 -8.72
N ALA A 27 5.31 4.20 -7.51
CA ALA A 27 4.41 3.07 -7.26
C ALA A 27 3.07 3.27 -7.97
N GLN A 28 2.52 4.48 -7.86
CA GLN A 28 1.27 4.84 -8.54
C GLN A 28 1.39 4.83 -10.07
N GLN A 29 2.55 5.22 -10.62
CA GLN A 29 2.81 5.15 -12.05
C GLN A 29 2.88 3.69 -12.52
N TYR A 30 3.62 2.83 -11.83
CA TYR A 30 3.66 1.39 -12.15
C TYR A 30 2.27 0.73 -12.03
N PHE A 31 1.49 1.11 -11.02
CA PHE A 31 0.12 0.63 -10.88
C PHE A 31 -0.74 1.02 -12.08
N GLN A 32 -0.65 2.27 -12.54
CA GLN A 32 -1.42 2.76 -13.69
C GLN A 32 -0.96 2.18 -15.03
N SER A 33 0.32 1.81 -15.15
CA SER A 33 0.83 1.11 -16.34
C SER A 33 0.55 -0.39 -16.33
N GLY A 34 -0.03 -0.93 -15.25
CA GLY A 34 -0.28 -2.37 -15.09
C GLY A 34 0.97 -3.17 -14.70
N GLU A 35 2.07 -2.50 -14.36
CA GLU A 35 3.29 -3.11 -13.84
C GLU A 35 3.13 -3.44 -12.34
N TYR A 36 2.16 -4.31 -12.04
CA TYR A 36 1.71 -4.58 -10.67
C TYR A 36 2.78 -5.19 -9.77
N GLU A 37 3.73 -5.96 -10.30
CA GLU A 37 4.84 -6.53 -9.53
C GLU A 37 5.74 -5.45 -8.94
N LYS A 38 6.16 -4.50 -9.79
CA LYS A 38 6.97 -3.34 -9.37
C LYS A 38 6.19 -2.41 -8.45
N ALA A 39 4.89 -2.23 -8.72
CA ALA A 39 4.03 -1.45 -7.85
C ALA A 39 3.90 -2.10 -6.46
N ALA A 40 3.71 -3.42 -6.40
CA ALA A 40 3.58 -4.17 -5.16
C ALA A 40 4.82 -4.03 -4.28
N GLU A 41 6.03 -4.17 -4.85
CA GLU A 41 7.29 -4.00 -4.11
C GLU A 41 7.38 -2.61 -3.46
N LEU A 42 7.06 -1.55 -4.21
CA LEU A 42 7.10 -0.19 -3.68
C LEU A 42 6.00 0.08 -2.66
N TYR A 43 4.77 -0.41 -2.89
CA TYR A 43 3.67 -0.22 -1.94
C TYR A 43 3.88 -1.02 -0.66
N GLU A 44 4.47 -2.21 -0.72
CA GLU A 44 4.85 -2.98 0.46
C GLU A 44 5.88 -2.21 1.29
N ASP A 45 6.94 -1.71 0.68
CA ASP A 45 7.97 -0.92 1.36
C ASP A 45 7.37 0.35 2.00
N LEU A 46 6.50 1.06 1.26
CA LEU A 46 5.79 2.23 1.77
C LEU A 46 4.85 1.89 2.92
N TYR A 47 4.15 0.77 2.84
CA TYR A 47 3.29 0.26 3.91
C TYR A 47 4.11 -0.04 5.17
N GLN A 48 5.24 -0.75 5.04
CA GLN A 48 6.11 -1.07 6.17
C GLN A 48 6.73 0.19 6.81
N LYS A 49 7.20 1.15 6.01
CA LYS A 49 7.87 2.37 6.49
C LYS A 49 6.93 3.40 7.10
N ASN A 50 5.70 3.53 6.59
CA ASN A 50 4.75 4.57 7.04
C ASN A 50 3.79 4.07 8.13
N GLY A 51 4.29 3.23 9.03
CA GLY A 51 3.50 2.76 10.16
C GLY A 51 2.27 1.94 9.74
N ASN A 52 2.29 1.30 8.57
CA ASN A 52 1.21 0.45 8.05
C ASN A 52 -0.05 1.22 7.68
N ASN A 53 0.15 2.38 7.05
CA ASN A 53 -0.90 3.21 6.49
C ASN A 53 -1.84 2.40 5.58
N ASP A 54 -3.14 2.47 5.85
CA ASP A 54 -4.19 1.75 5.13
C ASP A 54 -4.16 2.00 3.62
N PHE A 55 -3.85 3.22 3.17
CA PHE A 55 -3.82 3.51 1.73
C PHE A 55 -2.74 2.71 0.99
N TYR A 56 -1.54 2.60 1.57
CA TYR A 56 -0.48 1.81 0.95
C TYR A 56 -0.76 0.31 1.03
N PHE A 57 -1.41 -0.12 2.11
CA PHE A 57 -1.89 -1.50 2.21
C PHE A 57 -2.93 -1.82 1.12
N ASP A 58 -3.95 -0.97 0.95
CA ASP A 58 -5.01 -1.17 -0.04
C ASP A 58 -4.41 -1.28 -1.45
N ARG A 59 -3.44 -0.41 -1.78
CA ARG A 59 -2.74 -0.46 -3.07
C ARG A 59 -1.86 -1.69 -3.24
N TYR A 60 -1.14 -2.09 -2.20
CA TYR A 60 -0.36 -3.32 -2.21
C TYR A 60 -1.27 -4.54 -2.45
N PHE A 61 -2.36 -4.63 -1.70
CA PHE A 61 -3.34 -5.71 -1.82
C PHE A 61 -4.00 -5.75 -3.21
N ASP A 62 -4.39 -4.60 -3.76
CA ASP A 62 -4.91 -4.51 -5.13
C ASP A 62 -3.90 -5.03 -6.16
N CYS A 63 -2.60 -4.75 -5.98
CA CYS A 63 -1.56 -5.30 -6.86
C CYS A 63 -1.52 -6.83 -6.78
N LEU A 64 -1.57 -7.40 -5.57
CA LEU A 64 -1.58 -8.86 -5.39
C LEU A 64 -2.80 -9.51 -6.07
N LEU A 65 -3.97 -8.89 -5.94
CA LEU A 65 -5.18 -9.37 -6.62
C LEU A 65 -5.07 -9.31 -8.15
N ALA A 66 -4.46 -8.24 -8.68
CA ALA A 66 -4.27 -8.06 -10.11
C ALA A 66 -3.24 -9.04 -10.71
N MET A 67 -2.26 -9.46 -9.90
CA MET A 67 -1.29 -10.51 -10.26
C MET A 67 -1.81 -11.93 -10.00
N GLU A 68 -3.00 -12.07 -9.43
CA GLU A 68 -3.58 -13.34 -9.00
C GLU A 68 -2.72 -14.09 -7.96
N ASP A 69 -1.86 -13.38 -7.22
CA ASP A 69 -1.13 -13.92 -6.07
C ASP A 69 -2.04 -13.99 -4.84
N TYR A 70 -3.05 -14.85 -4.95
CA TYR A 70 -4.10 -14.98 -3.94
C TYR A 70 -3.59 -15.58 -2.63
N GLU A 71 -2.56 -16.43 -2.69
CA GLU A 71 -1.93 -16.98 -1.49
C GLU A 71 -1.29 -15.88 -0.65
N LEU A 72 -0.52 -14.97 -1.26
CA LEU A 72 0.06 -13.85 -0.53
C LEU A 72 -1.02 -12.86 -0.10
N ALA A 73 -1.98 -12.56 -0.99
CA ALA A 73 -3.11 -11.68 -0.69
C ALA A 73 -3.86 -12.13 0.58
N GLU A 74 -4.20 -13.42 0.68
CA GLU A 74 -4.89 -13.98 1.84
C GLU A 74 -4.06 -13.82 3.13
N ARG A 75 -2.77 -14.15 3.08
CA ARG A 75 -1.90 -14.00 4.25
C ARG A 75 -1.82 -12.56 4.73
N VAL A 76 -1.68 -11.60 3.82
CA VAL A 76 -1.49 -10.19 4.20
C VAL A 76 -2.78 -9.55 4.69
N ILE A 77 -3.94 -9.86 4.09
CA ILE A 77 -5.23 -9.32 4.56
C ILE A 77 -5.61 -9.88 5.92
N GLN A 78 -5.41 -11.18 6.17
CA GLN A 78 -5.64 -11.76 7.49
C GLN A 78 -4.71 -11.14 8.56
N LYS A 79 -3.45 -10.86 8.20
CA LYS A 79 -2.51 -10.16 9.09
C LYS A 79 -2.97 -8.72 9.38
N GLN A 80 -3.49 -8.02 8.38
CA GLN A 80 -3.98 -6.65 8.55
C GLN A 80 -5.26 -6.61 9.40
N ILE A 81 -6.20 -7.56 9.21
CA ILE A 81 -7.38 -7.72 10.05
C ILE A 81 -6.98 -7.94 11.52
N ARG A 82 -6.03 -8.83 11.80
CA ARG A 82 -5.55 -9.05 13.18
C ARG A 82 -4.95 -7.82 13.85
N ARG A 83 -4.47 -6.85 13.06
CA ARG A 83 -3.91 -5.60 13.58
C ARG A 83 -4.94 -4.49 13.75
N ASN A 84 -6.02 -4.56 12.98
CA ASN A 84 -7.06 -3.53 12.92
C ASN A 84 -8.42 -4.22 12.81
N ASP A 85 -8.76 -4.97 13.86
CA ASP A 85 -9.93 -5.84 13.96
C ASP A 85 -11.27 -5.08 13.89
N GLY A 86 -11.25 -3.76 14.09
CA GLY A 86 -12.41 -2.88 13.91
C GLY A 86 -12.57 -2.27 12.51
N ASN A 87 -11.64 -2.50 11.57
CA ASN A 87 -11.70 -1.88 10.25
C ASN A 87 -12.52 -2.72 9.27
N MET A 88 -13.81 -2.41 9.21
CA MET A 88 -14.81 -3.03 8.33
C MET A 88 -14.37 -3.15 6.87
N ARG A 89 -13.59 -2.19 6.35
CA ARG A 89 -13.09 -2.23 4.97
C ARG A 89 -12.19 -3.44 4.69
N LEU A 90 -11.48 -3.95 5.69
CA LEU A 90 -10.60 -5.11 5.54
C LEU A 90 -11.40 -6.40 5.38
N TYR A 91 -12.52 -6.52 6.10
CA TYR A 91 -13.44 -7.65 5.97
C TYR A 91 -14.11 -7.65 4.60
N VAL A 92 -14.51 -6.49 4.08
CA VAL A 92 -15.01 -6.35 2.70
C VAL A 92 -13.93 -6.73 1.68
N ALA A 93 -12.68 -6.28 1.86
CA ALA A 93 -11.58 -6.63 0.98
C ALA A 93 -11.28 -8.14 1.01
N TYR A 94 -11.34 -8.77 2.17
CA TYR A 94 -11.15 -10.20 2.33
C TYR A 94 -12.29 -11.01 1.70
N GLY A 95 -13.54 -10.59 1.89
CA GLY A 95 -14.69 -11.18 1.20
C GLY A 95 -14.53 -11.17 -0.32
N ARG A 96 -14.11 -10.04 -0.91
CA ARG A 96 -13.85 -9.93 -2.36
C ARG A 96 -12.76 -10.89 -2.85
N LEU A 97 -11.74 -11.15 -2.03
CA LEU A 97 -10.72 -12.16 -2.33
C LEU A 97 -11.34 -13.57 -2.30
N LEU A 98 -12.15 -13.87 -1.29
CA LEU A 98 -12.82 -15.17 -1.15
C LEU A 98 -13.77 -15.45 -2.32
N GLU A 99 -14.49 -14.44 -2.82
CA GLU A 99 -15.30 -14.57 -4.04
C GLU A 99 -14.46 -14.94 -5.28
N ARG A 100 -13.27 -14.32 -5.45
CA ARG A 100 -12.34 -14.67 -6.54
C ARG A 100 -11.83 -16.11 -6.42
N LEU A 101 -11.73 -16.62 -5.19
CA LEU A 101 -11.38 -18.01 -4.90
C LEU A 101 -12.57 -18.97 -4.98
N GLY A 102 -13.79 -18.49 -5.29
CA GLY A 102 -15.00 -19.29 -5.32
C GLY A 102 -15.53 -19.72 -3.95
N GLN A 103 -15.04 -19.10 -2.87
CA GLN A 103 -15.39 -19.41 -1.48
C GLN A 103 -16.53 -18.49 -1.00
N TYR A 104 -17.67 -18.54 -1.69
CA TYR A 104 -18.78 -17.60 -1.49
C TYR A 104 -19.35 -17.62 -0.06
N ASP A 105 -19.54 -18.81 0.53
CA ASP A 105 -20.06 -18.92 1.91
C ASP A 105 -19.17 -18.18 2.91
N LYS A 106 -17.84 -18.32 2.76
CA LYS A 106 -16.89 -17.61 3.62
C LYS A 106 -16.85 -16.11 3.32
N ALA A 107 -17.07 -15.71 2.07
CA ALA A 107 -17.15 -14.30 1.71
C ALA A 107 -18.34 -13.64 2.43
N GLU A 108 -19.50 -14.30 2.46
CA GLU A 108 -20.69 -13.85 3.17
C GLU A 108 -20.45 -13.71 4.68
N GLU A 109 -19.74 -14.66 5.30
CA GLU A 109 -19.31 -14.55 6.71
C GLU A 109 -18.46 -13.30 6.95
N GLN A 110 -17.55 -12.96 6.03
CA GLN A 110 -16.74 -11.74 6.16
C GLN A 110 -17.59 -10.48 6.02
N TYR A 111 -18.54 -10.44 5.09
CA TYR A 111 -19.45 -9.29 4.93
C TYR A 111 -20.40 -9.10 6.11
N ALA A 112 -20.78 -10.18 6.79
CA ALA A 112 -21.56 -10.07 8.03
C ALA A 112 -20.75 -9.52 9.21
N THR A 113 -19.41 -9.63 9.13
CA THR A 113 -18.47 -9.15 10.15
C THR A 113 -18.01 -7.70 9.87
N SER A 114 -18.13 -7.23 8.63
CA SER A 114 -17.94 -5.81 8.25
C SER A 114 -19.13 -4.96 8.66
#